data_AF-A0A4R4WAC9-F1
#
_entry.id   AF-A0A4R4WAC9-F1
#
_cell.length_a   1.000
_cell.length_b   1.000
_cell.length_c   1.000
_cell.angle_alpha   90.00
_cell.angle_beta   90.00
_cell.angle_gamma   90.00
#
_symmetry.space_group_name_H-M   'P 1'
#
loop_
_entity.id
_entity.type
_entity.pdbx_description
1 polymer ?
#
loop_
_entity_poly.entity_id
_entity_poly.type
_entity_poly.pdbx_seq_one_letter_code
_entity_poly.pdbx_strand_id
1 'polypeptide(L)'
;MSPCPHTPACPPPICLPSSLRTPSTPAATPEPTQPPGTSSGSHDGYETSAKYVRKFAGTMDASATGVDTVKEATPRFEGWDLVPLAGVPIVGLMFVNRFNTITDTWKDSAGILSEVLRTDSGKVSRAADNYVAAERAGTVK
;
A
#
# COMPACT_ATOMS: atom_id res chain seq x y z
N MET A 1 -27.76 38.12 10.11
CA MET A 1 -27.96 36.80 10.72
C MET A 1 -28.84 35.97 9.79
N SER A 2 -28.33 34.87 9.27
CA SER A 2 -29.11 33.85 8.56
C SER A 2 -28.33 32.53 8.65
N PRO A 3 -28.87 31.46 9.27
CA PRO A 3 -28.18 30.17 9.39
C PRO A 3 -28.48 29.30 8.17
N CYS A 4 -27.45 28.64 7.62
CA CYS A 4 -27.62 27.59 6.62
C CYS A 4 -28.24 26.34 7.30
N PRO A 5 -29.35 25.80 6.80
CA PRO A 5 -29.99 24.63 7.35
C PRO A 5 -29.42 23.33 6.72
N HIS A 6 -29.45 22.24 7.50
CA HIS A 6 -29.24 20.83 7.12
C HIS A 6 -27.81 20.27 7.18
N THR A 7 -27.37 19.92 8.39
CA THR A 7 -26.54 18.73 8.59
C THR A 7 -27.39 17.68 9.30
N PRO A 8 -27.77 16.56 8.67
CA PRO A 8 -28.45 15.48 9.39
C PRO A 8 -27.47 14.83 10.37
N ALA A 9 -27.87 14.70 11.63
CA ALA A 9 -27.08 14.03 12.66
C ALA A 9 -26.88 12.55 12.28
N CYS A 10 -25.62 12.10 12.21
CA CYS A 10 -25.30 10.69 12.04
C CYS A 10 -25.82 9.87 13.24
N PRO A 11 -26.55 8.76 13.03
CA PRO A 11 -26.93 7.89 14.13
C PRO A 11 -25.71 7.12 14.68
N PRO A 12 -25.64 6.85 16.00
CA PRO A 12 -24.52 6.15 16.61
C PRO A 12 -24.49 4.66 16.21
N PRO A 13 -23.30 4.02 16.14
CA PRO A 13 -23.16 2.65 15.65
C PRO A 13 -23.51 1.66 16.77
N ILE A 14 -24.79 1.31 16.89
CA ILE A 14 -25.23 0.21 17.75
C ILE A 14 -25.75 -0.87 16.81
N CYS A 15 -24.90 -1.87 16.53
CA CYS A 15 -25.25 -3.28 16.25
C CYS A 15 -24.09 -4.05 15.56
N LEU A 16 -22.89 -4.04 16.15
CA LEU A 16 -21.85 -5.02 15.80
C LEU A 16 -21.60 -5.96 17.00
N PRO A 17 -21.56 -7.29 16.80
CA PRO A 17 -21.23 -8.26 17.84
C PRO A 17 -19.82 -7.98 18.39
N SER A 18 -19.62 -8.23 19.69
CA SER A 18 -18.42 -7.81 20.43
C SER A 18 -17.09 -8.25 19.81
N SER A 19 -17.06 -9.33 19.04
CA SER A 19 -15.88 -9.85 18.34
C SER A 19 -15.43 -9.02 17.13
N LEU A 20 -16.25 -8.08 16.65
CA LEU A 20 -15.93 -7.17 15.54
C LEU A 20 -15.78 -5.71 15.99
N ARG A 21 -15.87 -5.44 17.30
CA ARG A 21 -15.52 -4.13 17.84
C ARG A 21 -14.00 -4.01 17.87
N THR A 22 -13.44 -3.38 16.85
CA THR A 22 -12.11 -2.79 16.96
C THR A 22 -12.13 -1.83 18.15
N PRO A 23 -11.10 -1.83 19.03
CA PRO A 23 -10.93 -0.74 19.98
C PRO A 23 -10.92 0.55 19.18
N SER A 24 -11.89 1.43 19.43
CA SER A 24 -11.88 2.78 18.88
C SER A 24 -10.71 3.53 19.51
N THR A 25 -9.50 3.31 18.98
CA THR A 25 -8.52 4.38 18.91
C THR A 25 -9.22 5.49 18.12
N PRO A 26 -9.28 6.74 18.60
CA PRO A 26 -9.85 7.81 17.80
C PRO A 26 -9.16 7.77 16.44
N ALA A 27 -9.97 7.55 15.40
CA ALA A 27 -9.53 7.73 14.04
C ALA A 27 -9.07 9.18 13.97
N ALA A 28 -7.75 9.37 14.00
CA ALA A 28 -7.19 10.58 13.45
C ALA A 28 -7.72 10.61 12.03
N THR A 29 -8.66 11.53 11.77
CA THR A 29 -8.77 12.16 10.47
C THR A 29 -7.34 12.29 9.95
N PRO A 30 -7.01 11.86 8.72
CA PRO A 30 -5.85 12.42 8.06
C PRO A 30 -6.18 13.89 7.84
N GLU A 31 -6.04 14.67 8.90
CA GLU A 31 -5.69 16.07 8.81
C GLU A 31 -4.50 16.06 7.85
N PRO A 32 -4.56 16.83 6.74
CA PRO A 32 -3.36 17.00 5.94
C PRO A 32 -2.31 17.45 6.94
N THR A 33 -1.34 16.58 7.24
CA THR A 33 -0.28 16.88 8.18
C THR A 33 0.48 18.02 7.53
N GLN A 34 0.08 19.23 7.90
CA GLN A 34 0.73 20.44 7.46
C GLN A 34 2.16 20.29 7.97
N PRO A 35 3.17 20.27 7.08
CA PRO A 35 4.55 20.16 7.52
C PRO A 35 4.82 21.27 8.56
N PRO A 36 5.55 20.98 9.64
CA PRO A 36 5.80 21.99 10.66
C PRO A 36 6.63 23.11 10.05
N GLY A 37 6.05 24.32 9.99
CA GLY A 37 6.76 25.55 9.69
C GLY A 37 6.34 26.26 8.41
N THR A 38 5.15 26.86 8.39
CA THR A 38 4.93 28.08 7.61
C THR A 38 5.66 29.24 8.28
N SER A 39 6.94 29.40 7.98
CA SER A 39 7.64 30.66 8.16
C SER A 39 8.26 31.07 6.82
N SER A 40 7.55 31.99 6.15
CA SER A 40 8.07 33.05 5.30
C SER A 40 9.56 32.94 4.93
N GLY A 41 9.83 32.42 3.72
CA GLY A 41 11.12 32.56 3.04
C GLY A 41 12.21 31.64 3.54
N SER A 42 12.17 30.36 3.17
CA SER A 42 13.38 29.53 3.25
C SER A 42 13.37 28.43 2.19
N HIS A 43 14.44 28.42 1.40
CA HIS A 43 14.76 27.35 0.45
C HIS A 43 14.97 25.99 1.10
N ASP A 44 15.05 25.94 2.44
CA ASP A 44 15.34 24.73 3.18
C ASP A 44 14.10 23.84 3.38
N GLY A 45 12.88 24.38 3.24
CA GLY A 45 11.62 23.67 3.49
C GLY A 45 11.27 22.64 2.41
N TYR A 46 11.57 22.96 1.14
CA TYR A 46 11.28 22.09 0.00
C TYR A 46 12.26 20.94 -0.12
N GLU A 47 13.56 21.16 0.10
CA GLU A 47 14.55 20.08 0.13
C GLU A 47 14.25 19.10 1.30
N THR A 48 13.83 19.63 2.45
CA THR A 48 13.40 18.81 3.59
C THR A 48 12.16 17.96 3.24
N SER A 49 11.15 18.57 2.62
CA SER A 49 9.94 17.87 2.18
C SER A 49 10.25 16.83 1.10
N ALA A 50 11.08 17.17 0.12
CA ALA A 50 11.55 16.26 -0.93
C ALA A 50 12.30 15.06 -0.36
N LYS A 51 13.09 15.24 0.71
CA LYS A 51 13.74 14.13 1.42
C LYS A 51 12.73 13.13 2.01
N TYR A 52 11.64 13.60 2.61
CA TYR A 52 10.58 12.72 3.11
C TYR A 52 9.88 11.97 1.97
N VAL A 53 9.60 12.66 0.85
CA VAL A 53 8.98 12.05 -0.33
C VAL A 53 9.90 10.99 -0.96
N ARG A 54 11.21 11.27 -1.09
CA ARG A 54 12.20 10.28 -1.55
C ARG A 54 12.28 9.08 -0.60
N LYS A 55 12.24 9.31 0.73
CA LYS A 55 12.22 8.22 1.71
C LYS A 55 10.98 7.35 1.54
N PHE A 56 9.81 7.95 1.34
CA PHE A 56 8.58 7.23 1.08
C PHE A 56 8.66 6.39 -0.21
N ALA A 57 9.18 6.97 -1.30
CA ALA A 57 9.45 6.24 -2.53
C ALA A 57 10.40 5.05 -2.30
N GLY A 58 11.46 5.24 -1.52
CA GLY A 58 12.37 4.15 -1.13
C GLY A 58 11.65 3.03 -0.36
N THR A 59 10.74 3.37 0.56
CA THR A 59 9.91 2.38 1.27
C THR A 59 8.99 1.62 0.30
N MET A 60 8.39 2.30 -0.69
CA MET A 60 7.57 1.64 -1.71
C MET A 60 8.38 0.64 -2.54
N ASP A 61 9.58 1.02 -2.96
CA ASP A 61 10.48 0.15 -3.73
C ASP A 61 10.98 -1.07 -2.91
N ALA A 62 11.32 -0.84 -1.63
CA ALA A 62 11.63 -1.93 -0.70
C ALA A 62 10.43 -2.86 -0.49
N SER A 63 9.22 -2.31 -0.43
CA SER A 63 7.98 -3.10 -0.33
C SER A 63 7.75 -3.93 -1.60
N ALA A 64 8.02 -3.38 -2.79
CA ALA A 64 7.96 -4.13 -4.05
C ALA A 64 8.89 -5.35 -4.02
N THR A 65 10.11 -5.18 -3.51
CA THR A 65 11.08 -6.28 -3.32
C THR A 65 10.59 -7.32 -2.32
N GLY A 66 9.97 -6.88 -1.22
CA GLY A 66 9.34 -7.78 -0.25
C GLY A 66 8.22 -8.60 -0.88
N VAL A 67 7.33 -7.97 -1.65
CA VAL A 67 6.24 -8.63 -2.38
C VAL A 67 6.79 -9.65 -3.38
N ASP A 68 7.82 -9.28 -4.17
CA ASP A 68 8.48 -10.20 -5.09
C ASP A 68 9.13 -11.39 -4.35
N THR A 69 9.67 -11.17 -3.16
CA THR A 69 10.24 -12.27 -2.35
C THR A 69 9.16 -13.24 -1.89
N VAL A 70 8.02 -12.74 -1.39
CA VAL A 70 6.90 -13.60 -0.97
C VAL A 70 6.27 -14.32 -2.16
N LYS A 71 6.19 -13.65 -3.32
CA LYS A 71 5.77 -14.24 -4.60
C LYS A 71 6.59 -15.48 -4.92
N GLU A 72 7.92 -15.38 -4.90
CA GLU A 72 8.82 -16.50 -5.22
C GLU A 72 8.87 -17.56 -4.10
N ALA A 73 8.66 -17.16 -2.85
CA ALA A 73 8.62 -18.09 -1.72
C ALA A 73 7.31 -18.88 -1.60
N THR A 74 6.28 -18.53 -2.37
CA THR A 74 4.99 -19.20 -2.30
C THR A 74 5.10 -20.62 -2.87
N PRO A 75 4.87 -21.67 -2.05
CA PRO A 75 5.04 -23.04 -2.50
C PRO A 75 4.00 -23.43 -3.55
N ARG A 76 4.41 -24.25 -4.52
CA ARG A 76 3.49 -25.02 -5.40
C ARG A 76 3.48 -26.47 -4.94
N PHE A 77 2.33 -27.12 -5.04
CA PHE A 77 2.23 -28.57 -4.84
C PHE A 77 2.39 -29.36 -6.15
N GLU A 78 2.69 -28.68 -7.27
CA GLU A 78 3.16 -29.33 -8.48
C GLU A 78 4.45 -30.10 -8.18
N GLY A 79 4.37 -31.44 -8.19
CA GLY A 79 5.49 -32.33 -7.82
C GLY A 79 5.32 -33.04 -6.48
N TRP A 80 4.25 -32.78 -5.71
CA TRP A 80 3.75 -33.80 -4.79
C TRP A 80 3.22 -34.92 -5.65
N ASP A 81 4.05 -35.95 -5.81
CA ASP A 81 3.86 -37.12 -6.63
C ASP A 81 2.69 -37.93 -6.06
N LEU A 82 1.47 -37.42 -6.22
CA LEU A 82 0.23 -38.18 -6.09
C LEU A 82 0.07 -39.02 -7.36
N VAL A 83 1.14 -39.72 -7.77
CA VAL A 83 0.99 -40.90 -8.60
C VAL A 83 -0.01 -41.78 -7.86
N PRO A 84 -0.94 -42.45 -8.55
CA PRO A 84 -1.83 -43.42 -7.93
C PRO A 84 -1.09 -44.69 -7.44
N LEU A 85 0.11 -44.53 -6.88
CA LEU A 85 0.81 -45.53 -6.09
C LEU A 85 0.14 -45.56 -4.71
N ALA A 86 -0.86 -46.45 -4.59
CA ALA A 86 -1.55 -46.82 -3.36
C ALA A 86 -2.56 -45.79 -2.78
N GLY A 87 -3.75 -45.70 -3.39
CA GLY A 87 -4.96 -45.34 -2.62
C GLY A 87 -5.13 -43.88 -2.21
N VAL A 88 -4.41 -42.93 -2.81
CA VAL A 88 -4.66 -41.50 -2.61
C VAL A 88 -6.09 -41.18 -3.09
N PRO A 89 -7.00 -40.72 -2.22
CA PRO A 89 -8.36 -40.40 -2.62
C PRO A 89 -8.37 -39.30 -3.69
N ILE A 90 -9.26 -39.39 -4.68
CA ILE A 90 -9.50 -38.36 -5.72
C ILE A 90 -9.65 -36.95 -5.12
N VAL A 91 -10.14 -36.89 -3.88
CA VAL A 91 -10.23 -35.71 -3.04
C VAL A 91 -8.87 -34.98 -2.90
N GLY A 92 -7.77 -35.71 -2.70
CA GLY A 92 -6.42 -35.14 -2.62
C GLY A 92 -5.97 -34.45 -3.90
N LEU A 93 -6.30 -35.02 -5.07
CA LEU A 93 -6.01 -34.43 -6.38
C LEU A 93 -6.80 -33.12 -6.61
N MET A 94 -8.07 -33.08 -6.22
CA MET A 94 -8.87 -31.84 -6.31
C MET A 94 -8.33 -30.73 -5.41
N PHE A 95 -7.84 -31.05 -4.21
CA PHE A 95 -7.21 -30.08 -3.32
C PHE A 95 -5.90 -29.55 -3.86
N VAL A 96 -5.05 -30.40 -4.45
CA VAL A 96 -3.80 -29.97 -5.10
C VAL A 96 -4.09 -29.02 -6.27
N ASN A 97 -5.04 -29.37 -7.14
CA ASN A 97 -5.42 -28.50 -8.26
C ASN A 97 -5.95 -27.14 -7.79
N ARG A 98 -6.83 -27.15 -6.77
CA ARG A 98 -7.37 -25.92 -6.18
C ARG A 98 -6.26 -25.07 -5.56
N PHE A 99 -5.32 -25.69 -4.84
CA PHE A 99 -4.21 -24.95 -4.24
C PHE A 99 -3.29 -24.35 -5.29
N ASN A 100 -2.92 -25.10 -6.33
CA ASN A 100 -2.10 -24.58 -7.42
C ASN A 100 -2.78 -23.39 -8.12
N THR A 101 -4.09 -23.48 -8.36
CA THR A 101 -4.87 -22.36 -8.92
C THR A 101 -4.81 -21.11 -8.03
N ILE A 102 -4.93 -21.28 -6.71
CA ILE A 102 -4.82 -20.17 -5.74
C ILE A 102 -3.39 -19.60 -5.75
N THR A 103 -2.38 -20.46 -5.78
CA THR A 103 -0.98 -20.04 -5.86
C THR A 103 -0.69 -19.26 -7.14
N ASP A 104 -1.25 -19.67 -8.28
CA ASP A 104 -1.06 -18.96 -9.55
C ASP A 104 -1.73 -17.58 -9.52
N THR A 105 -2.97 -17.51 -8.97
CA THR A 105 -3.69 -16.25 -8.78
C THR A 105 -2.94 -15.31 -7.85
N TRP A 106 -2.38 -15.84 -6.75
CA TRP A 106 -1.53 -15.07 -5.86
C TRP A 106 -0.29 -14.59 -6.62
N LYS A 107 0.46 -15.48 -7.28
CA LYS A 107 1.67 -15.10 -8.03
C LYS A 107 1.43 -13.95 -9.02
N ASP A 108 0.31 -13.98 -9.73
CA ASP A 108 -0.09 -12.90 -10.64
C ASP A 108 -0.40 -11.60 -9.89
N SER A 109 -1.23 -11.67 -8.85
CA SER A 109 -1.57 -10.51 -8.01
C SER A 109 -0.33 -9.89 -7.36
N ALA A 110 0.63 -10.72 -6.95
CA ALA A 110 1.93 -10.31 -6.41
C ALA A 110 2.74 -9.52 -7.42
N GLY A 111 2.81 -10.03 -8.66
CA GLY A 111 3.53 -9.39 -9.74
C GLY A 111 2.94 -8.03 -10.08
N ILE A 112 1.60 -7.93 -10.12
CA ILE A 112 0.91 -6.64 -10.34
C ILE A 112 1.25 -5.67 -9.20
N LEU A 113 1.15 -6.10 -7.95
CA LEU A 113 1.42 -5.24 -6.80
C LEU A 113 2.88 -4.77 -6.75
N SER A 114 3.85 -5.66 -6.99
CA SER A 114 5.27 -5.28 -6.98
C SER A 114 5.60 -4.32 -8.12
N GLU A 115 5.02 -4.53 -9.30
CA GLU A 115 5.19 -3.63 -10.44
C GLU A 115 4.59 -2.24 -10.18
N VAL A 116 3.37 -2.17 -9.63
CA VAL A 116 2.74 -0.90 -9.26
C VAL A 116 3.59 -0.14 -8.23
N LEU A 117 4.03 -0.82 -7.17
CA LEU A 117 4.86 -0.22 -6.13
C LEU A 117 6.17 0.35 -6.70
N ARG A 118 6.82 -0.39 -7.59
CA ARG A 118 8.09 0.00 -8.23
C ARG A 118 7.90 1.14 -9.24
N THR A 119 6.84 1.08 -10.05
CA THR A 119 6.52 2.14 -11.01
C THR A 119 6.14 3.44 -10.29
N ASP A 120 5.30 3.36 -9.26
CA ASP A 120 4.84 4.55 -8.54
C ASP A 120 5.93 5.12 -7.62
N SER A 121 6.81 4.29 -7.03
CA SER A 121 7.99 4.79 -6.32
C SER A 121 8.86 5.67 -7.23
N GLY A 122 9.08 5.24 -8.48
CA GLY A 122 9.81 6.00 -9.49
C GLY A 122 9.14 7.33 -9.82
N LYS A 123 7.81 7.36 -9.94
CA LYS A 123 7.05 8.61 -10.17
C LYS A 123 7.16 9.55 -8.98
N VAL A 124 7.00 9.05 -7.76
CA VAL A 124 7.07 9.83 -6.52
C VAL A 124 8.47 10.42 -6.33
N SER A 125 9.53 9.65 -6.59
CA SER A 125 10.90 10.16 -6.54
C SER A 125 11.13 11.28 -7.56
N ARG A 126 10.71 11.08 -8.82
CA ARG A 126 10.83 12.12 -9.85
C ARG A 126 10.04 13.37 -9.52
N ALA A 127 8.86 13.23 -8.93
CA ALA A 127 8.08 14.38 -8.46
C ALA A 127 8.86 15.18 -7.41
N ALA A 128 9.48 14.51 -6.44
CA ALA A 128 10.33 15.17 -5.44
C ALA A 128 11.51 15.92 -6.08
N ASP A 129 12.17 15.31 -7.07
CA ASP A 129 13.29 15.94 -7.77
C ASP A 129 12.84 17.16 -8.60
N ASN A 130 11.68 17.07 -9.25
CA ASN A 130 11.09 18.18 -9.98
C ASN A 130 10.71 19.35 -9.06
N TYR A 131 10.20 19.08 -7.86
CA TYR A 131 9.89 20.15 -6.88
C TYR A 131 11.15 20.92 -6.47
N VAL A 132 12.24 20.21 -6.17
CA VAL A 132 13.53 20.84 -5.83
C VAL A 132 14.12 21.60 -7.02
N ALA A 133 14.03 21.04 -8.23
CA ALA A 133 14.54 21.69 -9.43
C ALA A 133 13.77 22.98 -9.77
N ALA A 134 12.44 22.95 -9.67
CA ALA A 134 11.59 24.12 -9.89
C ALA A 134 11.90 25.26 -8.92
N GLU A 135 12.17 24.92 -7.66
CA GLU A 135 12.57 25.90 -6.66
C GLU A 135 13.92 26.56 -6.99
N ARG A 136 14.94 25.76 -7.31
CA ARG A 136 16.27 26.27 -7.70
C ARG A 136 16.23 27.12 -8.98
N ALA A 137 15.28 26.87 -9.88
CA ALA A 137 15.06 27.72 -11.04
C ALA A 137 14.38 29.06 -10.67
N GLY A 138 13.56 29.08 -9.63
CA GLY A 138 12.88 30.28 -9.13
C GLY A 138 13.79 31.23 -8.34
N THR A 139 14.94 30.76 -7.85
CA THR A 139 15.93 31.57 -7.13
C THR A 139 16.93 32.30 -8.00
N VAL A 140 17.05 31.91 -9.26
CA VAL A 140 17.86 32.63 -10.25
C VAL A 140 17.02 33.78 -10.81
N LYS A 141 16.94 34.86 -10.06
CA LYS A 141 16.35 36.14 -10.46
C LYS A 141 17.17 37.28 -9.91
#